data_AF-A0ABD0NDA4-F1
#
_entry.id   AF-A0ABD0NDA4-F1
#
_cell.length_a   1.000
_cell.length_b   1.000
_cell.length_c   1.000
_cell.angle_alpha   90.00
_cell.angle_beta   90.00
_cell.angle_gamma   90.00
#
_symmetry.space_group_name_H-M   'P 1'
#
loop_
_entity.id
_entity.type
_entity.pdbx_description
1 polymer ?
#
loop_
_entity_poly.entity_id
_entity_poly.type
_entity_poly.pdbx_seq_one_letter_code
_entity_poly.pdbx_strand_id
1 'polypeptide(L)' 'SPIRVGGGELILSCLTNCTLNGNHTYIWYKNGQQVTDGFTKVNKLYLDSVSNEELQQYSCAVG' A
#
# COMPACT_ATOMS: atom_id res chain seq x y z
N SER A 1 1.28 16.10 8.37
CA SER A 1 0.70 16.20 7.01
C SER A 1 0.84 14.85 6.32
N PRO A 2 -0.19 14.34 5.62
CA PRO A 2 -0.38 14.81 4.24
C PRO A 2 -1.73 15.45 3.93
N ILE A 3 -1.73 16.43 3.06
CA ILE A 3 -2.87 16.76 2.21
C ILE A 3 -2.27 16.79 0.81
N ARG A 4 -2.86 16.07 -0.14
CA ARG A 4 -2.76 16.44 -1.55
C ARG A 4 -4.16 16.41 -2.14
N VAL A 5 -4.85 17.52 -1.96
CA VAL A 5 -5.96 17.93 -2.80
C VAL A 5 -5.34 18.37 -4.13
N GLY A 6 -5.50 17.55 -5.16
CA GLY A 6 -5.01 17.80 -6.52
C GLY A 6 -4.24 16.62 -7.11
N GLY A 7 -4.96 15.73 -7.80
CA GLY A 7 -4.50 14.83 -8.88
C GLY A 7 -3.10 14.20 -8.79
N GLY A 8 -2.65 13.82 -7.61
CA GLY A 8 -1.34 13.22 -7.39
C GLY A 8 -1.49 11.77 -6.97
N GLU A 9 -0.99 10.85 -7.79
CA GLU A 9 -0.90 9.43 -7.49
C GLU A 9 -0.21 9.21 -6.13
N LEU A 10 -0.92 8.57 -5.18
CA LEU A 10 -0.34 8.21 -3.90
C LEU A 10 0.26 6.81 -3.99
N ILE A 11 1.51 6.69 -3.52
CA ILE A 11 2.24 5.43 -3.50
C ILE A 11 2.50 5.02 -2.06
N LEU A 12 1.89 3.91 -1.61
CA LEU A 12 2.26 3.25 -0.37
C LEU A 12 3.37 2.24 -0.64
N SER A 13 4.35 2.14 0.27
CA SER A 13 5.45 1.18 0.18
C SER A 13 5.46 0.28 1.40
N CYS A 14 5.46 -1.03 1.19
CA CYS A 14 5.60 -2.03 2.23
C CYS A 14 7.09 -2.17 2.58
N LEU A 15 7.41 -1.95 3.85
CA LEU A 15 8.77 -2.07 4.37
C LEU A 15 8.86 -3.30 5.26
N THR A 16 9.96 -4.02 5.14
CA THR A 16 10.31 -5.15 5.99
C THR A 16 11.71 -4.95 6.55
N ASN A 17 11.92 -5.33 7.80
CA ASN A 17 13.25 -5.35 8.41
C ASN A 17 13.99 -6.67 8.15
N CYS A 18 13.31 -7.66 7.55
CA CYS A 18 13.91 -8.94 7.22
C CYS A 18 14.48 -8.91 5.80
N THR A 19 15.64 -9.54 5.60
CA THR A 19 16.16 -9.79 4.25
C THR A 19 15.31 -10.86 3.58
N LEU A 20 14.54 -10.45 2.58
CA LEU A 20 13.71 -11.35 1.78
C LEU A 20 14.55 -11.90 0.61
N ASN A 21 14.76 -13.22 0.59
CA ASN A 21 15.48 -13.91 -0.48
C ASN A 21 14.50 -14.49 -1.51
N GLY A 22 14.72 -14.26 -2.81
CA GLY A 22 13.84 -14.78 -3.87
C GLY A 22 12.66 -13.88 -4.21
N ASN A 23 11.67 -14.42 -4.93
CA ASN A 23 10.45 -13.71 -5.29
C ASN A 23 9.40 -13.86 -4.19
N HIS A 24 8.93 -12.74 -3.65
CA HIS A 24 7.89 -12.68 -2.63
C HIS A 24 6.65 -12.00 -3.19
N THR A 25 5.50 -12.38 -2.68
CA THR A 25 4.25 -11.70 -3.01
C THR A 25 3.93 -10.69 -1.92
N TYR A 26 3.71 -9.44 -2.28
CA TYR A 26 3.23 -8.44 -1.32
C TYR A 26 1.72 -8.33 -1.44
N ILE A 27 1.04 -8.53 -0.33
CA ILE A 27 -0.42 -8.46 -0.24
C ILE A 27 -0.78 -7.23 0.57
N TRP A 28 -1.71 -6.43 0.03
CA TRP A 28 -2.21 -5.23 0.70
C TRP A 28 -3.59 -5.47 1.28
N TYR A 29 -3.84 -4.87 2.43
CA TYR A 29 -5.10 -4.92 3.14
C TYR A 29 -5.56 -3.50 3.48
N LYS A 30 -6.87 -3.25 3.42
CA LYS A 30 -7.55 -2.06 3.93
C LYS A 30 -8.59 -2.52 4.94
N ASN A 31 -8.53 -2.05 6.19
CA ASN A 31 -9.42 -2.50 7.28
C ASN A 31 -9.48 -4.03 7.43
N GLY A 32 -8.36 -4.72 7.20
CA GLY A 32 -8.27 -6.19 7.26
C GLY A 32 -8.82 -6.94 6.05
N GLN A 33 -9.40 -6.26 5.06
CA GLN A 33 -9.83 -6.86 3.80
C GLN A 33 -8.76 -6.68 2.73
N GLN A 34 -8.55 -7.70 1.89
CA GLN A 34 -7.56 -7.64 0.83
C GLN A 34 -7.95 -6.56 -0.20
N VAL A 35 -6.99 -5.72 -0.57
CA VAL A 35 -7.18 -4.70 -1.61
C VAL A 35 -7.21 -5.40 -2.97
N THR A 36 -8.36 -5.37 -3.63
CA THR A 36 -8.53 -5.80 -5.03
C THR A 36 -8.53 -4.61 -5.98
N ASP A 37 -8.90 -3.44 -5.47
CA ASP A 37 -9.08 -2.22 -6.24
C ASP A 37 -7.84 -1.35 -6.06
N GLY A 38 -6.87 -1.53 -6.96
CA GLY A 38 -5.60 -0.80 -6.94
C GLY A 38 -4.55 -1.50 -7.79
N PHE A 39 -3.58 -0.74 -8.28
CA PHE A 39 -2.44 -1.32 -8.97
C PHE A 39 -1.34 -1.64 -7.94
N THR A 40 -0.86 -2.88 -7.93
CA THR A 40 0.25 -3.31 -7.07
C THR A 40 1.46 -3.67 -7.92
N LYS A 41 2.65 -3.23 -7.49
CA LYS A 41 3.91 -3.58 -8.16
C LYS A 41 5.01 -3.75 -7.12
N VAL A 42 5.60 -4.95 -7.07
CA VAL A 42 6.61 -5.32 -6.06
C VAL A 42 6.03 -5.04 -4.66
N ASN A 43 6.63 -4.13 -3.90
CA ASN A 43 6.22 -3.76 -2.56
C ASN A 43 5.37 -2.49 -2.51
N LYS A 44 4.81 -2.04 -3.65
CA LYS A 44 4.08 -0.77 -3.76
C LYS A 44 2.61 -0.95 -4.10
N LEU A 45 1.77 -0.11 -3.51
CA LEU A 45 0.35 0.06 -3.84
C LEU A 45 0.13 1.48 -4.34
N TYR A 46 -0.48 1.60 -5.52
CA TYR A 46 -0.78 2.85 -6.19
C TYR A 46 -2.27 3.15 -6.04
N LEU A 47 -2.57 4.38 -5.57
CA LEU A 47 -3.91 4.83 -5.22
C LEU A 47 -4.19 6.18 -5.88
N ASP A 48 -5.39 6.33 -6.44
CA ASP A 48 -5.80 7.56 -7.15
C ASP A 48 -6.00 8.74 -6.19
N SER A 49 -6.68 8.47 -5.06
CA SER A 49 -6.84 9.42 -3.96
C SER A 49 -7.25 8.70 -2.69
N VAL A 50 -6.66 9.08 -1.55
CA VAL A 50 -7.08 8.62 -0.23
C VAL A 50 -6.92 9.73 0.78
N SER A 51 -7.79 9.75 1.79
CA SER A 51 -7.68 10.64 2.94
C SER A 51 -6.63 10.15 3.94
N ASN A 52 -6.16 11.03 4.83
CA ASN A 52 -5.21 10.64 5.90
C ASN A 52 -5.77 9.62 6.88
N GLU A 53 -7.07 9.68 7.11
CA GLU A 53 -7.76 8.76 8.01
C GLU A 53 -7.73 7.35 7.42
N GLU A 54 -7.90 7.24 6.10
CA GLU A 54 -7.78 5.97 5.38
C GLU A 54 -6.35 5.44 5.32
N LEU A 55 -5.32 6.29 5.33
CA LEU A 55 -3.92 5.83 5.34
C LEU A 55 -3.62 4.87 6.50
N GLN A 56 -4.26 5.10 7.65
CA GLN A 56 -4.07 4.30 8.85
C GLN A 56 -4.76 2.93 8.78
N GLN A 57 -5.61 2.73 7.78
CA GLN A 57 -6.36 1.51 7.55
C GLN A 57 -5.60 0.52 6.66
N TYR A 58 -4.56 0.99 5.96
CA TYR A 58 -3.78 0.16 5.06
C TYR A 58 -2.66 -0.56 5.81
N SER A 59 -2.53 -1.85 5.54
CA SER A 59 -1.40 -2.68 5.99
C SER A 59 -0.95 -3.60 4.86
N CYS A 60 0.26 -4.14 4.99
CA CYS A 60 0.81 -5.07 4.02
C CYS A 60 1.36 -6.32 4.72
N ALA A 61 1.33 -7.45 4.01
CA ALA A 61 1.96 -8.69 4.41
C ALA A 61 2.82 -9.23 3.26
N VAL A 62 3.83 -10.01 3.64
CA VAL A 62 4.66 -10.78 2.71
C VAL A 62 4.11 -12.21 2.71
N GLY A 63 3.74 -12.70 1.52
CA GLY A 63 3.28 -14.07 1.28
C GLY A 63 4.32 -14.91 0.54
#